data_AF-A0A1C6EQM7-F1
#
_entry.id   AF-A0A1C6EQM7-F1
#
_cell.length_a   1.000
_cell.length_b   1.000
_cell.length_c   1.000
_cell.angle_alpha   90.00
_cell.angle_beta   90.00
_cell.angle_gamma   90.00
#
_symmetry.space_group_name_H-M   'P 1'
#
loop_
_entity.id
_entity.type
_entity.pdbx_description
1 polymer ?
#
loop_
_entity_poly.entity_id
_entity_poly.type
_entity_poly.pdbx_seq_one_letter_code
_entity_poly.pdbx_strand_id
1 'polypeptide(L)'
;MEKSLFNELTLEQKQKLLTLPAELKHFTQTQWAAIYGIVPMTQELFDSIQLKRLKAGEELESAALDTFLKYPEFALNYSSRLESALITSNTISSDDAEENFKQLYEKMRHSIYEKFQYDIDA
;
A
#
# COMPACT_ATOMS: atom_id res chain seq x y z
N MET A 1 -34.45 -24.83 -3.28
CA MET A 1 -33.64 -23.72 -3.83
C MET A 1 -32.72 -23.29 -2.71
N GLU A 2 -31.45 -23.71 -2.74
CA GLU A 2 -30.48 -23.32 -1.71
C GLU A 2 -30.33 -21.80 -1.71
N LYS A 3 -30.67 -21.16 -0.59
CA LYS A 3 -30.32 -19.76 -0.39
C LYS A 3 -28.80 -19.70 -0.29
N SER A 4 -28.16 -19.08 -1.26
CA SER A 4 -26.73 -18.79 -1.18
C SER A 4 -26.50 -17.90 0.04
N LEU A 5 -25.66 -18.37 0.98
CA LEU A 5 -25.24 -17.62 2.18
C LEU A 5 -24.67 -16.23 1.81
N PHE A 6 -24.09 -16.12 0.61
CA PHE A 6 -23.62 -14.86 0.05
C PHE A 6 -24.75 -13.83 -0.11
N ASN A 7 -25.95 -14.25 -0.50
CA ASN A 7 -27.07 -13.34 -0.73
C ASN A 7 -27.61 -12.71 0.56
N GLU A 8 -27.34 -13.33 1.70
CA GLU A 8 -27.77 -12.86 3.02
C GLU A 8 -26.80 -11.83 3.64
N LEU A 9 -25.61 -11.66 3.05
CA LEU A 9 -24.62 -10.69 3.52
C LEU A 9 -25.01 -9.25 3.15
N THR A 10 -24.63 -8.30 4.02
CA THR A 10 -24.69 -6.87 3.71
C THR A 10 -23.76 -6.52 2.56
N LEU A 11 -23.97 -5.37 1.92
CA LEU A 11 -23.10 -4.91 0.84
C LEU A 11 -21.63 -4.81 1.29
N GLU A 12 -21.40 -4.27 2.48
CA GLU A 12 -20.08 -4.15 3.10
C GLU A 12 -19.42 -5.52 3.32
N GLN A 13 -20.17 -6.49 3.84
CA GLN A 13 -19.67 -7.85 4.04
C GLN A 13 -19.33 -8.54 2.71
N LYS A 14 -20.14 -8.32 1.67
CA LYS A 14 -19.86 -8.83 0.31
C LYS A 14 -18.59 -8.21 -0.26
N GLN A 15 -18.45 -6.90 -0.17
CA GLN A 15 -17.27 -6.18 -0.65
C GLN A 15 -16.00 -6.69 0.06
N LYS A 16 -16.04 -6.79 1.39
CA LYS A 16 -14.93 -7.33 2.17
C LYS A 16 -14.59 -8.78 1.81
N LEU A 17 -15.59 -9.62 1.54
CA LEU A 17 -15.36 -10.99 1.09
C LEU A 17 -14.69 -11.05 -0.29
N LEU A 18 -14.98 -10.08 -1.17
CA LEU A 18 -14.37 -9.99 -2.50
C LEU A 18 -12.92 -9.50 -2.47
N THR A 19 -12.50 -8.73 -1.46
CA THR A 19 -11.10 -8.25 -1.32
C THR A 19 -10.17 -9.26 -0.65
N LEU A 20 -10.73 -10.18 0.16
CA LEU A 20 -9.96 -11.19 0.89
C LEU A 20 -8.94 -11.98 0.05
N PRO A 21 -9.25 -12.46 -1.17
CA PRO A 21 -8.26 -13.21 -1.95
C PRO A 21 -7.00 -12.39 -2.30
N ALA A 22 -7.17 -11.12 -2.67
CA ALA A 22 -6.05 -10.23 -2.97
C ALA A 22 -5.24 -9.92 -1.70
N GLU A 23 -5.92 -9.63 -0.59
CA GLU A 23 -5.29 -9.41 0.70
C GLU A 23 -4.46 -10.62 1.15
N LEU A 24 -5.00 -11.84 1.06
CA LEU A 24 -4.31 -13.07 1.44
C LEU A 24 -3.17 -13.45 0.49
N LYS A 25 -3.27 -13.08 -0.78
CA LYS A 25 -2.21 -13.29 -1.78
C LYS A 25 -1.01 -12.39 -1.51
N HIS A 26 -1.25 -11.12 -1.16
CA HIS A 26 -0.19 -10.13 -1.08
C HIS A 26 0.30 -9.84 0.34
N PHE A 27 -0.57 -9.82 1.35
CA PHE A 27 -0.18 -9.52 2.73
C PHE A 27 0.37 -10.75 3.45
N THR A 28 1.33 -10.51 4.34
CA THR A 28 1.76 -11.55 5.30
C THR A 28 0.66 -11.75 6.34
N GLN A 29 0.72 -12.87 7.06
CA GLN A 29 -0.21 -13.15 8.15
C GLN A 29 -0.22 -12.04 9.21
N THR A 30 0.94 -11.48 9.57
CA THR A 30 1.04 -10.40 10.56
C THR A 30 0.42 -9.10 10.06
N GLN A 31 0.66 -8.73 8.79
CA GLN A 31 0.02 -7.56 8.18
C GLN A 31 -1.49 -7.71 8.14
N TRP A 32 -1.97 -8.88 7.69
CA TRP A 32 -3.39 -9.19 7.67
C TRP A 32 -3.98 -9.13 9.09
N ALA A 33 -3.33 -9.73 10.07
CA ALA A 33 -3.76 -9.66 11.47
C ALA A 33 -3.84 -8.21 11.99
N ALA A 34 -2.92 -7.33 11.59
CA ALA A 34 -2.91 -5.93 12.00
C ALA A 34 -4.02 -5.09 11.35
N ILE A 35 -4.30 -5.33 10.05
CA ILE A 35 -5.42 -4.69 9.33
C ILE A 35 -6.75 -4.98 10.06
N TYR A 36 -6.94 -6.25 10.43
CA TYR A 36 -8.14 -6.72 11.10
C TYR A 36 -8.14 -6.50 12.63
N GLY A 37 -7.10 -5.85 13.19
CA GLY A 37 -7.02 -5.49 14.61
C GLY A 37 -6.82 -6.67 15.56
N ILE A 38 -6.36 -7.82 15.04
CA ILE A 38 -6.01 -9.01 15.83
C ILE A 38 -4.70 -8.76 16.58
N VAL A 39 -3.76 -8.04 15.95
CA VAL A 39 -2.53 -7.56 16.58
C VAL A 39 -2.45 -6.03 16.48
N PRO A 40 -1.75 -5.35 17.39
CA PRO A 40 -1.57 -3.91 17.32
C PRO A 40 -0.88 -3.48 16.02
N MET A 41 -1.37 -2.39 15.42
CA MET A 41 -0.68 -1.75 14.31
C MET A 41 0.58 -1.04 14.82
N THR A 42 1.65 -1.11 14.03
CA THR A 42 2.90 -0.38 14.27
C THR A 42 3.24 0.43 13.03
N GLN A 43 4.12 1.43 13.15
CA GLN A 43 4.60 2.18 11.99
C GLN A 43 5.18 1.26 10.91
N GLU A 44 5.97 0.26 11.29
CA GLU A 44 6.61 -0.67 10.35
C GLU A 44 5.56 -1.52 9.59
N LEU A 45 4.54 -2.03 10.29
CA LEU A 45 3.46 -2.77 9.64
C LEU A 45 2.64 -1.87 8.73
N PHE A 46 2.35 -0.65 9.17
CA PHE A 46 1.62 0.35 8.38
C PHE A 46 2.38 0.69 7.09
N ASP A 47 3.65 1.05 7.21
CA ASP A 47 4.52 1.36 6.06
C ASP A 47 4.53 0.18 5.09
N SER A 48 4.77 -1.03 5.59
CA SER A 48 4.84 -2.24 4.78
C SER A 48 3.53 -2.56 4.05
N ILE A 49 2.37 -2.26 4.66
CA ILE A 49 1.06 -2.39 4.00
C ILE A 49 0.91 -1.39 2.85
N GLN A 50 1.23 -0.12 3.09
CA GLN A 50 1.13 0.93 2.05
C GLN A 50 2.11 0.68 0.89
N LEU A 51 3.32 0.23 1.21
CA LEU A 51 4.34 -0.15 0.24
C LEU A 51 3.91 -1.36 -0.61
N LYS A 52 3.26 -2.36 -0.01
CA LYS A 52 2.66 -3.47 -0.78
C LYS A 52 1.60 -3.01 -1.74
N ARG A 53 0.77 -2.03 -1.37
CA ARG A 53 -0.17 -1.39 -2.29
C ARG A 53 0.54 -0.67 -3.43
N LEU A 54 1.67 -0.02 -3.20
CA LEU A 54 2.44 0.59 -4.30
C LEU A 54 2.89 -0.44 -5.33
N LYS A 55 3.24 -1.65 -4.90
CA LYS A 55 3.66 -2.76 -5.79
C LYS A 55 2.49 -3.49 -6.45
N ALA A 56 1.45 -3.83 -5.69
CA ALA A 56 0.30 -4.60 -6.18
C ALA A 56 -0.76 -3.75 -6.89
N GLY A 57 -0.75 -2.43 -6.69
CA GLY A 57 -1.69 -1.50 -7.32
C GLY A 57 -3.11 -1.62 -6.77
N GLU A 58 -4.10 -1.49 -7.68
CA GLU A 58 -5.52 -1.37 -7.35
C GLU A 58 -6.08 -2.55 -6.55
N GLU A 59 -5.51 -3.75 -6.69
CA GLU A 59 -5.94 -4.96 -5.96
C GLU A 59 -5.93 -4.77 -4.44
N LEU A 60 -5.06 -3.90 -3.93
CA LEU A 60 -4.92 -3.63 -2.49
C LEU A 60 -5.43 -2.24 -2.08
N GLU A 61 -6.01 -1.46 -3.00
CA GLU A 61 -6.42 -0.07 -2.72
C GLU A 61 -7.39 0.00 -1.55
N SER A 62 -8.43 -0.84 -1.54
CA SER A 62 -9.44 -0.83 -0.47
C SER A 62 -8.82 -1.09 0.90
N ALA A 63 -8.02 -2.15 1.03
CA ALA A 63 -7.42 -2.52 2.31
C ALA A 63 -6.37 -1.51 2.78
N ALA A 64 -5.58 -0.95 1.85
CA ALA A 64 -4.58 0.05 2.15
C ALA A 64 -5.22 1.38 2.57
N LEU A 65 -6.27 1.82 1.86
CA LEU A 65 -7.01 3.04 2.18
C LEU A 65 -7.72 2.93 3.54
N ASP A 66 -8.42 1.82 3.79
CA ASP A 66 -9.06 1.56 5.08
C ASP A 66 -8.05 1.60 6.23
N THR A 67 -6.87 0.99 6.02
CA THR A 67 -5.77 1.03 6.98
C THR A 67 -5.26 2.45 7.19
N PHE A 68 -5.09 3.21 6.10
CA PHE A 68 -4.61 4.59 6.14
C PHE A 68 -5.53 5.49 6.95
N LEU A 69 -6.84 5.37 6.74
CA LEU A 69 -7.86 6.15 7.46
C LEU A 69 -7.99 5.71 8.92
N LYS A 70 -7.82 4.42 9.21
CA LYS A 70 -7.95 3.87 10.55
C LYS A 70 -6.81 4.24 11.50
N TYR A 71 -5.60 4.43 10.97
CA TYR A 71 -4.41 4.73 11.77
C TYR A 71 -3.73 6.06 11.35
N PRO A 72 -4.41 7.21 11.58
CA PRO A 72 -3.91 8.52 11.17
C PRO A 72 -2.55 8.89 11.79
N GLU A 73 -2.25 8.37 12.98
CA GLU A 73 -0.98 8.58 13.68
C GLU A 73 0.21 8.04 12.88
N PHE A 74 0.05 6.90 12.20
CA PHE A 74 1.10 6.33 11.34
C PHE A 74 1.06 6.91 9.93
N ALA A 75 -0.14 7.25 9.44
CA ALA A 75 -0.35 7.86 8.14
C ALA A 75 0.39 9.19 7.98
N LEU A 76 0.39 10.04 9.02
CA LEU A 76 1.09 11.32 9.00
C LEU A 76 2.60 11.14 8.79
N ASN A 77 3.24 10.30 9.60
CA ASN A 77 4.68 10.03 9.52
C ASN A 77 5.05 9.35 8.19
N TYR A 78 4.24 8.39 7.73
CA TYR A 78 4.41 7.75 6.43
C TYR A 78 4.39 8.78 5.30
N SER A 79 3.39 9.66 5.29
CA SER A 79 3.18 10.66 4.24
C SER A 79 4.33 11.65 4.17
N SER A 80 4.79 12.17 5.32
CA SER A 80 5.93 13.08 5.38
C SER A 80 7.23 12.44 4.88
N ARG A 81 7.46 11.16 5.20
CA ARG A 81 8.64 10.41 4.72
C ARG A 81 8.57 10.14 3.22
N LEU A 82 7.40 9.78 2.71
CA LEU A 82 7.18 9.56 1.28
C LEU A 82 7.35 10.85 0.49
N GLU A 83 6.74 11.95 0.94
CA GLU A 83 6.90 13.27 0.32
C GLU A 83 8.38 13.69 0.27
N SER A 84 9.10 13.52 1.39
CA SER A 84 10.53 13.81 1.46
C SER A 84 11.35 12.97 0.47
N ALA A 85 11.01 11.69 0.30
CA ALA A 85 11.66 10.80 -0.66
C ALA A 85 11.43 11.29 -2.11
N LEU A 86 10.19 11.69 -2.43
CA LEU A 86 9.79 12.14 -3.76
C LEU A 86 10.39 13.51 -4.14
N ILE A 87 10.45 14.46 -3.18
CA ILE A 87 11.11 15.75 -3.41
C ILE A 87 12.59 15.57 -3.71
N THR A 88 13.27 14.70 -2.96
CA THR A 88 14.71 14.44 -3.14
C THR A 88 15.02 13.86 -4.52
N SER A 89 14.10 13.10 -5.12
CA SER A 89 14.26 12.51 -6.46
C SER A 89 13.98 13.45 -7.65
N ASN A 90 13.32 14.60 -7.45
CA ASN A 90 12.79 15.45 -8.53
C ASN A 90 13.83 16.34 -9.26
N THR A 91 15.11 15.94 -9.30
CA THR A 91 16.17 16.68 -10.02
C THR A 91 16.44 16.06 -11.40
N ILE A 92 15.65 16.41 -12.42
CA ILE A 92 15.92 15.95 -13.81
C ILE A 92 15.76 17.10 -14.81
N SER A 93 16.73 17.17 -15.73
CA SER A 93 16.83 18.15 -16.82
C SER A 93 15.94 17.76 -18.02
N SER A 94 15.49 18.75 -18.78
CA SER A 94 14.33 18.71 -19.68
C SER A 94 14.47 17.95 -21.01
N ASP A 95 15.62 17.37 -21.36
CA ASP A 95 15.94 17.23 -22.79
C ASP A 95 15.59 15.89 -23.49
N ASP A 96 15.03 14.86 -22.85
CA ASP A 96 14.42 13.71 -23.55
C ASP A 96 13.37 13.01 -22.70
N ALA A 97 12.09 13.11 -23.06
CA ALA A 97 10.97 12.77 -22.16
C ALA A 97 10.96 11.30 -21.68
N GLU A 98 11.16 10.32 -22.57
CA GLU A 98 11.02 8.89 -22.21
C GLU A 98 12.20 8.35 -21.38
N GLU A 99 13.43 8.71 -21.75
CA GLU A 99 14.62 8.36 -20.96
C GLU A 99 14.60 9.09 -19.61
N ASN A 100 14.11 10.34 -19.57
CA ASN A 100 13.89 11.07 -18.34
C ASN A 100 12.85 10.42 -17.43
N PHE A 101 11.76 9.84 -17.96
CA PHE A 101 10.76 9.15 -17.14
C PHE A 101 11.32 7.89 -16.48
N LYS A 102 12.08 7.06 -17.21
CA LYS A 102 12.70 5.87 -16.64
C LYS A 102 13.73 6.24 -15.57
N GLN A 103 14.56 7.24 -15.83
CA GLN A 103 15.52 7.74 -14.84
C GLN A 103 14.82 8.34 -13.61
N LEU A 104 13.70 9.03 -13.79
CA LEU A 104 12.88 9.55 -12.69
C LEU A 104 12.31 8.44 -11.83
N TYR A 105 11.76 7.42 -12.47
CA TYR A 105 11.23 6.26 -11.78
C TYR A 105 12.30 5.58 -10.91
N GLU A 106 13.48 5.29 -11.48
CA GLU A 106 14.57 4.65 -10.73
C GLU A 106 15.07 5.53 -9.57
N LYS A 107 15.15 6.87 -9.76
CA LYS A 107 15.49 7.80 -8.67
C LYS A 107 14.46 7.78 -7.54
N MET A 108 13.17 7.84 -7.89
CA MET A 108 12.09 7.76 -6.90
C MET A 108 12.12 6.43 -6.14
N ARG A 109 12.27 5.31 -6.87
CA ARG A 109 12.39 3.97 -6.30
C ARG A 109 13.57 3.86 -5.33
N HIS A 110 14.74 4.38 -5.72
CA HIS A 110 15.92 4.39 -4.87
C HIS A 110 15.73 5.22 -3.60
N SER A 111 15.17 6.43 -3.72
CA SER A 111 14.85 7.28 -2.56
C SER A 111 13.86 6.61 -1.59
N ILE A 112 12.86 5.91 -2.13
CA ILE A 112 11.90 5.14 -1.32
C ILE A 112 12.60 3.98 -0.61
N TYR A 113 13.48 3.25 -1.31
CA TYR A 113 14.29 2.20 -0.70
C TYR A 113 15.16 2.73 0.44
N GLU A 114 15.87 3.83 0.26
CA GLU A 114 16.69 4.41 1.33
C GLU A 114 15.86 4.79 2.56
N LYS A 115 14.68 5.40 2.37
CA LYS A 115 13.82 5.89 3.46
C LYS A 115 13.02 4.80 4.17
N PHE A 116 12.65 3.74 3.46
CA PHE A 116 11.76 2.71 3.97
C PHE A 116 12.38 1.31 4.04
N GLN A 117 13.61 1.13 3.53
CA GLN A 117 14.26 -0.17 3.38
C GLN A 117 13.40 -1.14 2.55
N TYR A 118 12.67 -0.60 1.57
CA TYR A 118 11.71 -1.33 0.73
C TYR A 118 11.97 -1.06 -0.75
N ASP A 119 12.14 -2.13 -1.51
CA ASP A 119 12.29 -2.05 -2.95
C ASP A 119 10.96 -2.42 -3.62
N ILE A 120 10.44 -1.50 -4.45
CA ILE A 120 9.16 -1.65 -5.15
C ILE A 120 9.19 -2.83 -6.13
N ASP A 121 10.36 -3.23 -6.63
CA ASP A 121 10.52 -4.30 -7.63
C ASP A 121 11.22 -5.58 -7.09
N ALA A 122 11.57 -5.66 -5.80
CA ALA A 122 12.15 -6.88 -5.21
C ALA A 122 11.08 -7.96 -4.96
#